data_AF-A0A8C6KWV6-F1
#
_entry.id   AF-A0A8C6KWV6-F1
#
_cell.length_a   1.000
_cell.length_b   1.000
_cell.length_c   1.000
_cell.angle_alpha   90.00
_cell.angle_beta   90.00
_cell.angle_gamma   90.00
#
_symmetry.space_group_name_H-M   'P 1'
#
loop_
_entity.id
_entity.type
_entity.pdbx_description
1 polymer ?
#
loop_
_entity_poly.entity_id
_entity_poly.type
_entity_poly.pdbx_seq_one_letter_code
_entity_poly.pdbx_strand_id
1 'polypeptide(L)'
;MIVNEQQNSSRARYWDLKKRAPPGVPVFQQSLSQNDVWEALDGDKDDFLIYDACGLLTFHIVLPYSFLHQPFVEAAIRATYQNNICNCSVSDDFRATHTHTHTHTHTHTHTHTHTHTHTHTHTVLNNQSPHSSPRNRSHHNGGFHFEHEPHE
;
A
#
# COMPACT_ATOMS: atom_id res chain seq x y z
N MET A 1 1.02 -12.61 4.15
CA MET A 1 0.39 -12.15 2.87
C MET A 1 1.19 -10.98 2.35
N ILE A 2 1.26 -10.79 1.03
CA ILE A 2 1.85 -9.60 0.40
C ILE A 2 0.72 -8.79 -0.21
N VAL A 3 0.65 -7.49 0.10
CA VAL A 3 -0.35 -6.57 -0.45
C VAL A 3 0.31 -5.73 -1.53
N ASN A 4 -0.14 -5.88 -2.78
CA ASN A 4 0.32 -5.02 -3.86
C ASN A 4 -0.43 -3.68 -3.83
N GLU A 5 0.32 -2.59 -3.91
CA GLU A 5 -0.20 -1.23 -3.84
C GLU A 5 -1.24 -0.90 -4.94
N GLN A 6 -2.12 0.06 -4.65
CA GLN A 6 -3.19 0.49 -5.56
C GLN A 6 -2.69 1.25 -6.79
N GLN A 7 -1.49 1.83 -6.76
CA GLN A 7 -0.95 2.62 -7.86
C GLN A 7 -0.85 1.83 -9.17
N ASN A 8 -1.15 2.49 -10.31
CA ASN A 8 -1.13 1.84 -11.63
C ASN A 8 0.23 1.18 -11.96
N SER A 9 1.34 1.80 -11.55
CA SER A 9 2.71 1.28 -11.72
C SER A 9 2.90 -0.05 -10.96
N SER A 10 2.48 -0.11 -9.70
CA SER A 10 2.54 -1.30 -8.85
C SER A 10 1.61 -2.40 -9.37
N ARG A 11 0.39 -2.05 -9.79
CA ARG A 11 -0.57 -2.98 -10.42
C ARG A 11 -0.03 -3.63 -11.69
N ALA A 12 0.64 -2.86 -12.56
CA ALA A 12 1.24 -3.37 -13.79
C ALA A 12 2.29 -4.46 -13.51
N ARG A 13 2.90 -4.46 -12.32
CA ARG A 13 3.89 -5.44 -11.86
C ARG A 13 3.31 -6.59 -11.03
N TYR A 14 1.98 -6.69 -10.91
CA TYR A 14 1.34 -7.74 -10.11
C TYR A 14 1.83 -9.15 -10.46
N TRP A 15 1.95 -9.47 -11.75
CA TRP A 15 2.37 -10.80 -12.19
C TRP A 15 3.85 -11.09 -11.90
N ASP A 16 4.72 -10.08 -11.97
CA ASP A 16 6.12 -10.22 -11.57
C ASP A 16 6.24 -10.45 -10.07
N LEU A 17 5.46 -9.70 -9.27
CA LEU A 17 5.40 -9.87 -7.83
C LEU A 17 4.90 -11.27 -7.46
N LYS A 18 3.79 -11.71 -8.07
CA LYS A 18 3.22 -13.05 -7.85
C LYS A 18 4.19 -14.17 -8.21
N LYS A 19 4.96 -14.01 -9.29
CA LYS A 19 5.96 -14.99 -9.72
C LYS A 19 7.15 -15.08 -8.76
N ARG A 20 7.52 -13.97 -8.12
CA ARG A 20 8.65 -13.90 -7.16
C ARG A 20 8.25 -14.22 -5.73
N ALA A 21 6.96 -14.18 -5.41
CA ALA A 21 6.46 -14.52 -4.08
C ALA A 21 6.79 -15.97 -3.73
N PRO A 22 7.19 -16.26 -2.47
CA PRO A 22 7.44 -17.63 -2.03
C PRO A 22 6.19 -18.52 -2.16
N PRO A 23 6.35 -19.83 -2.39
CA PRO A 23 5.22 -20.76 -2.41
C PRO A 23 4.39 -20.68 -1.12
N GLY A 24 3.07 -20.65 -1.25
CA GLY A 24 2.14 -20.55 -0.11
C GLY A 24 1.96 -19.14 0.46
N VAL A 25 2.68 -18.12 -0.01
CA VAL A 25 2.46 -16.73 0.40
C VAL A 25 1.49 -16.05 -0.56
N PRO A 26 0.25 -15.75 -0.16
CA PRO A 26 -0.72 -15.11 -1.05
C PRO A 26 -0.30 -13.67 -1.38
N VAL A 27 -0.45 -13.30 -2.64
CA VAL A 27 -0.29 -11.92 -3.14
C VAL A 27 -1.66 -11.35 -3.45
N PHE A 28 -2.08 -10.38 -2.64
CA PHE A 28 -3.35 -9.69 -2.77
C PHE A 28 -3.17 -8.41 -3.60
N GLN A 29 -3.92 -8.27 -4.68
CA GLN A 29 -3.98 -7.03 -5.44
C GLN A 29 -5.15 -6.19 -4.97
N GLN A 30 -4.85 -4.99 -4.46
CA GLN A 30 -5.90 -4.05 -4.08
C GLN A 30 -6.72 -3.58 -5.31
N SER A 31 -8.05 -3.45 -5.17
CA SER A 31 -8.91 -2.77 -6.15
C SER A 31 -8.70 -1.24 -6.12
N LEU A 32 -9.14 -0.51 -7.15
CA LEU A 32 -9.16 0.97 -7.14
C LEU A 32 -10.35 1.54 -6.38
N SER A 33 -11.37 0.72 -6.14
CA SER A 33 -12.64 1.13 -5.51
C SER A 33 -12.76 0.70 -4.05
N GLN A 34 -11.76 0.01 -3.51
CA GLN A 34 -11.73 -0.40 -2.11
C GLN A 34 -10.97 0.63 -1.28
N ASN A 35 -11.26 0.68 0.01
CA ASN A 35 -10.43 1.44 0.96
C ASN A 35 -8.99 0.94 0.90
N ASP A 36 -8.02 1.85 1.03
CA ASP A 36 -6.62 1.46 1.06
C ASP A 36 -6.35 0.61 2.30
N VAL A 37 -5.78 -0.57 2.07
CA VAL A 37 -5.39 -1.49 3.15
C VAL A 37 -4.37 -0.83 4.07
N TRP A 38 -3.46 -0.02 3.53
CA TRP A 38 -2.42 0.63 4.33
C TRP A 38 -3.00 1.70 5.25
N GLU A 39 -3.92 2.53 4.74
CA GLU A 39 -4.68 3.50 5.54
C GLU A 39 -5.52 2.80 6.62
N ALA A 40 -6.21 1.71 6.26
CA ALA A 40 -7.05 0.96 7.19
C ALA A 40 -6.27 0.29 8.33
N LEU A 41 -4.99 0.00 8.12
CA LEU A 41 -4.13 -0.67 9.10
C LEU A 41 -3.16 0.28 9.81
N ASP A 42 -3.27 1.60 9.58
CA ASP A 42 -2.35 2.62 10.10
C ASP A 42 -0.88 2.29 9.80
N GLY A 43 -0.62 1.89 8.56
CA GLY A 43 0.72 1.52 8.07
C GLY A 43 1.02 2.06 6.69
N ASP A 44 2.20 1.72 6.17
CA ASP A 44 2.66 2.09 4.83
C ASP A 44 3.03 0.83 4.00
N LYS A 45 3.13 1.00 2.68
CA LYS A 45 3.45 -0.05 1.70
C LYS A 45 4.80 -0.73 1.91
N ASP A 46 5.71 -0.09 2.64
CA ASP A 46 7.06 -0.60 2.95
C ASP A 46 7.15 -1.16 4.38
N ASP A 47 6.04 -1.24 5.11
CA ASP A 47 5.98 -1.75 6.47
C ASP A 47 5.71 -3.26 6.53
N PHE A 48 6.10 -3.87 7.65
CA PHE A 48 5.66 -5.21 8.03
C PHE A 48 4.77 -5.14 9.26
N LEU A 49 3.51 -5.54 9.07
CA LEU A 49 2.53 -5.73 10.14
C LEU A 49 2.46 -7.23 10.48
N ILE A 50 2.91 -7.60 11.67
CA ILE A 50 3.02 -8.99 12.11
C ILE A 50 1.95 -9.27 13.15
N TYR A 51 1.02 -10.16 12.81
CA TYR A 51 -0.07 -10.58 13.67
C TYR A 51 0.20 -11.97 14.27
N ASP A 52 -0.26 -12.21 15.49
CA ASP A 52 -0.25 -13.54 16.08
C ASP A 52 -1.40 -14.43 15.57
N ALA A 53 -1.49 -15.65 16.11
CA ALA A 53 -2.55 -16.61 15.75
C ALA A 53 -3.97 -16.14 16.15
N CYS A 54 -4.09 -15.14 17.01
CA CYS A 54 -5.36 -14.54 17.43
C CYS A 54 -5.74 -13.30 16.60
N GLY A 55 -4.89 -12.91 15.65
CA GLY A 55 -5.11 -11.72 14.84
C GLY A 55 -4.79 -10.42 15.58
N LEU A 56 -4.03 -10.47 16.68
CA LEU A 56 -3.54 -9.26 17.34
C LEU A 56 -2.23 -8.81 16.69
N LEU A 57 -2.10 -7.51 16.42
CA LEU A 57 -0.86 -6.92 15.91
C LEU A 57 0.20 -7.03 17.01
N THR A 58 1.31 -7.71 16.73
CA THR A 58 2.40 -7.91 17.70
C THR A 58 3.60 -7.03 17.40
N PHE A 59 3.88 -6.79 16.13
CA PHE A 59 4.92 -5.88 15.67
C PHE A 59 4.47 -5.09 14.45
N HIS A 60 4.81 -3.80 14.45
CA HIS A 60 4.76 -2.91 13.29
C HIS A 60 6.17 -2.45 12.99
N ILE A 61 6.76 -2.97 11.91
CA ILE A 61 8.15 -2.71 11.53
C ILE A 61 8.15 -1.76 10.36
N VAL A 62 8.62 -0.54 10.61
CA VAL A 62 8.73 0.54 9.63
C VAL A 62 10.17 0.64 9.11
N LEU A 63 10.39 1.43 8.05
CA LEU A 63 11.73 1.77 7.59
C LEU A 63 12.57 2.46 8.69
N PRO A 64 13.89 2.21 8.76
CA PRO A 64 14.70 1.33 7.90
C PRO A 64 14.68 -0.15 8.35
N TYR A 65 14.01 -0.50 9.44
CA TYR A 65 14.04 -1.85 10.00
C TYR A 65 13.28 -2.87 9.16
N SER A 66 12.43 -2.42 8.23
CA SER A 66 11.69 -3.26 7.28
C SER A 66 12.54 -3.79 6.11
N PHE A 67 13.81 -3.39 5.98
CA PHE A 67 14.67 -3.95 4.94
C PHE A 67 14.91 -5.46 5.15
N LEU A 68 14.48 -6.29 4.20
CA LEU A 68 14.54 -7.76 4.28
C LEU A 68 15.95 -8.38 4.38
N HIS A 69 17.01 -7.61 4.13
CA HIS A 69 18.39 -8.08 4.35
C HIS A 69 18.83 -7.94 5.82
N GLN A 70 18.03 -7.28 6.66
CA GLN A 70 18.25 -7.10 8.08
C GLN A 70 17.45 -8.14 8.89
N PRO A 71 17.89 -8.48 10.12
CA PRO A 71 17.29 -9.56 10.89
C PRO A 71 15.97 -9.18 11.59
N PHE A 72 15.53 -7.92 11.56
CA PHE A 72 14.42 -7.44 12.40
C PHE A 72 13.08 -8.10 12.07
N VAL A 73 12.74 -8.22 10.78
CA VAL A 73 11.51 -8.87 10.33
C VAL A 73 11.51 -10.35 10.72
N GLU A 74 12.64 -11.05 10.50
CA GLU A 74 12.78 -12.46 10.89
C GLU A 74 12.65 -12.64 12.40
N ALA A 75 13.33 -11.82 13.19
CA ALA A 75 13.31 -11.88 14.65
C ALA A 75 11.90 -11.65 15.21
N ALA A 76 11.17 -10.67 14.67
CA ALA A 76 9.79 -10.40 15.06
C ALA A 76 8.86 -11.56 14.73
N ILE A 77 8.95 -12.13 13.52
CA ILE A 77 8.15 -13.32 13.15
C ILE A 77 8.44 -14.49 14.11
N ARG A 78 9.72 -14.75 14.42
CA ARG A 78 10.12 -15.80 15.36
C ARG A 78 9.55 -15.54 16.76
N ALA A 79 9.64 -14.30 17.25
CA ALA A 79 9.11 -13.93 18.56
C ALA A 79 7.59 -14.10 18.63
N THR A 80 6.84 -13.63 17.62
CA THR A 80 5.39 -13.79 17.55
C THR A 80 4.98 -15.27 17.55
N TYR A 81 5.69 -16.12 16.81
CA TYR A 81 5.39 -17.54 16.72
C TYR A 81 5.72 -18.31 18.01
N GLN A 82 6.89 -18.05 18.62
CA GLN A 82 7.37 -18.82 19.77
C GLN A 82 6.65 -18.47 21.07
N ASN A 83 6.20 -17.24 21.23
CA ASN A 83 5.65 -16.77 22.50
C ASN A 83 4.25 -17.34 22.79
N ASN A 84 3.63 -18.09 21.87
CA ASN A 84 2.27 -18.64 21.96
C ASN A 84 1.33 -17.67 22.70
N ILE A 85 1.37 -16.42 22.26
CA ILE A 85 0.98 -15.25 23.06
C ILE A 85 -0.43 -15.42 23.59
N CYS A 86 -1.32 -15.94 22.74
CA CYS A 86 -2.72 -16.10 23.05
C CYS A 86 -3.15 -17.55 23.33
N ASN A 87 -2.19 -18.45 23.61
CA ASN A 87 -2.41 -19.85 23.97
C ASN A 87 -3.41 -20.60 23.06
N CYS A 88 -3.42 -20.26 21.77
CA CYS A 88 -4.22 -20.97 20.78
C CYS A 88 -3.60 -22.33 20.53
N SER A 89 -4.15 -23.37 21.16
CA SER A 89 -3.90 -24.72 20.65
C SER A 89 -4.43 -24.78 19.22
N VAL A 90 -3.64 -25.33 18.29
CA VAL A 90 -3.98 -25.49 16.86
C VAL A 90 -5.30 -26.28 16.60
N SER A 91 -5.96 -26.71 17.68
CA SER A 91 -7.20 -27.45 17.73
C SER A 91 -8.40 -26.66 18.26
N ASP A 92 -8.24 -25.46 18.82
CA ASP A 92 -9.36 -24.72 19.43
C ASP A 92 -9.88 -23.59 18.55
N ASP A 93 -11.18 -23.65 18.34
CA ASP A 93 -11.99 -22.90 17.41
C ASP A 93 -12.21 -21.47 17.91
N PHE A 94 -11.57 -20.48 17.27
CA PHE A 94 -11.91 -19.04 17.17
C PHE A 94 -12.47 -18.28 18.41
N ARG A 95 -12.29 -18.76 19.65
CA ARG A 95 -12.97 -18.21 20.84
C ARG A 95 -12.08 -17.98 22.07
N ALA A 96 -10.76 -18.00 21.93
CA ALA A 96 -9.89 -17.56 23.01
C ALA A 96 -9.89 -16.02 23.12
N THR A 97 -10.90 -15.44 23.78
CA THR A 97 -10.84 -14.05 24.25
C THR A 97 -9.87 -13.97 25.42
N HIS A 98 -8.58 -13.93 25.14
CA HIS A 98 -7.57 -13.62 26.14
C HIS A 98 -7.22 -12.14 26.03
N THR A 99 -7.51 -11.39 27.08
CA THR A 99 -7.17 -9.97 27.18
C THR A 99 -5.68 -9.85 27.52
N HIS A 100 -4.82 -9.94 26.51
CA HIS A 100 -3.41 -9.65 26.69
C HIS A 100 -3.18 -8.15 26.59
N THR A 101 -2.71 -7.54 27.67
CA THR A 101 -2.22 -6.15 27.66
C THR A 101 -0.83 -6.14 27.04
N HIS A 102 -0.75 -5.90 25.74
CA HIS A 102 0.52 -5.67 25.06
C HIS A 102 0.85 -4.17 25.07
N THR A 103 2.04 -3.84 25.53
CA THR A 103 2.61 -2.50 25.39
C THR A 103 3.23 -2.39 24.00
N HIS A 104 2.47 -1.87 23.04
CA HIS A 104 3.02 -1.52 21.73
C HIS A 104 3.92 -0.28 21.87
N THR A 105 5.22 -0.46 21.63
CA THR A 105 6.15 0.66 21.52
C THR A 105 6.31 0.98 20.04
N HIS A 106 5.48 1.89 19.53
CA HIS A 106 5.63 2.41 18.18
C HIS A 106 6.73 3.48 18.18
N THR A 107 7.81 3.25 17.45
CA THR A 107 8.80 4.30 17.14
C THR A 107 8.66 4.66 15.67
N HIS A 108 7.76 5.60 15.38
CA HIS A 108 7.59 6.14 14.03
C HIS A 108 8.68 7.17 13.74
N THR A 109 9.58 6.87 12.82
CA THR A 109 10.44 7.89 12.18
C THR A 109 10.03 7.97 10.71
N HIS A 110 8.96 8.72 10.44
CA HIS A 110 8.50 8.97 9.09
C HIS A 110 9.43 10.00 8.42
N THR A 111 10.17 9.58 7.39
CA THR A 111 10.76 10.49 6.40
C THR A 111 10.02 10.25 5.10
N HIS A 112 8.98 11.04 4.82
CA HIS A 112 8.22 10.94 3.58
C HIS A 112 8.48 12.13 2.66
N THR A 113 8.77 11.82 1.39
CA THR A 113 8.53 12.71 0.25
C THR A 113 7.48 12.01 -0.61
N HIS A 114 6.21 12.39 -0.47
CA HIS A 114 5.15 11.90 -1.34
C HIS A 114 5.00 12.86 -2.52
N THR A 115 5.22 12.36 -3.74
CA THR A 115 4.74 13.02 -4.97
C THR A 115 3.55 12.22 -5.48
N HIS A 116 2.35 12.67 -5.17
CA HIS A 116 1.12 12.13 -5.76
C HIS A 116 0.81 12.88 -7.07
N THR A 117 0.99 12.21 -8.21
CA THR A 117 0.48 12.70 -9.49
C THR A 117 -0.86 12.02 -9.79
N HIS A 118 -1.97 12.71 -9.52
CA HIS A 118 -3.30 12.28 -9.95
C HIS A 118 -3.55 12.77 -11.38
N THR A 119 -3.57 11.86 -12.35
CA THR A 119 -4.03 12.15 -13.72
C THR A 119 -5.53 11.88 -13.81
N HIS A 120 -6.34 12.94 -13.83
CA HIS A 120 -7.76 12.84 -14.17
C HIS A 120 -7.92 12.82 -15.70
N THR A 121 -8.30 11.67 -16.25
CA THR A 121 -8.69 11.55 -17.67
C THR A 121 -10.14 12.02 -17.82
N HIS A 122 -10.34 13.20 -18.39
CA HIS A 122 -11.67 13.63 -18.84
C HIS A 122 -12.02 12.97 -20.18
N THR A 123 -12.90 11.96 -20.13
CA THR A 123 -13.54 11.40 -21.33
C THR A 123 -14.63 12.35 -21.79
N VAL A 124 -14.33 13.23 -22.76
CA VAL A 124 -15.36 14.05 -23.42
C VAL A 124 -16.14 13.15 -24.39
N LEU A 125 -17.37 12.79 -24.01
CA LEU A 125 -18.33 12.16 -24.91
C LEU A 125 -18.76 13.19 -25.97
N ASN A 126 -18.15 13.10 -27.15
CA ASN A 126 -18.44 13.99 -28.27
C ASN A 126 -19.73 13.53 -28.97
N ASN A 127 -20.85 14.18 -28.66
CA ASN A 127 -22.13 13.94 -29.31
C ASN A 127 -22.44 15.14 -30.22
N GLN A 128 -22.16 15.02 -31.53
CA GLN A 128 -22.96 15.59 -32.64
C GLN A 128 -22.30 15.36 -34.01
N SER A 129 -23.15 14.96 -34.96
CA SER A 129 -22.87 14.67 -36.38
C SER A 129 -23.15 15.93 -37.26
N PRO A 130 -23.03 15.91 -38.60
CA PRO A 130 -22.15 16.80 -39.35
C PRO A 130 -22.88 17.89 -40.16
N HIS A 131 -22.33 19.11 -40.26
CA HIS A 131 -22.70 20.03 -41.35
C HIS A 131 -21.62 21.07 -41.72
N SER A 132 -21.15 20.97 -42.97
CA SER A 132 -20.77 22.00 -43.95
C SER A 132 -19.76 23.13 -43.65
N SER A 133 -18.64 23.03 -44.40
CA SER A 133 -17.86 24.07 -45.12
C SER A 133 -16.74 24.85 -44.41
N PRO A 134 -15.56 25.05 -45.07
CA PRO A 134 -14.34 25.48 -44.41
C PRO A 134 -14.09 26.98 -44.54
N ARG A 135 -13.57 27.61 -43.47
CA ARG A 135 -13.00 28.96 -43.54
C ARG A 135 -11.69 29.07 -42.74
N ASN A 136 -10.67 29.48 -43.51
CA ASN A 136 -9.27 29.82 -43.24
C ASN A 136 -8.83 30.38 -41.87
N ARG A 137 -7.51 30.16 -41.61
CA ARG A 137 -6.57 30.77 -40.61
C ARG A 137 -6.68 30.21 -39.19
N SER A 138 -5.61 29.96 -38.43
CA SER A 138 -4.20 30.37 -38.50
C SER A 138 -3.38 29.51 -37.52
N HIS A 139 -2.13 29.19 -37.89
CA HIS A 139 -1.09 28.66 -36.99
C HIS A 139 -0.56 29.74 -36.03
N HIS A 140 -0.03 29.28 -34.89
CA HIS A 140 0.63 30.01 -33.78
C HIS A 140 -0.34 30.80 -32.86
N ASN A 141 -0.25 30.81 -31.52
CA ASN A 141 0.84 30.55 -30.56
C ASN A 141 0.28 30.49 -29.11
N GLY A 142 1.11 30.09 -28.13
CA GLY A 142 0.94 30.34 -26.68
C GLY A 142 0.56 29.08 -25.89
N GLY A 143 1.40 28.44 -25.07
CA GLY A 143 2.47 28.97 -24.21
C GLY A 143 1.84 29.61 -22.97
N PHE A 144 2.21 29.15 -21.75
CA PHE A 144 2.07 29.71 -20.38
C PHE A 144 1.82 28.54 -19.40
N HIS A 145 2.34 28.46 -18.17
CA HIS A 145 3.36 29.18 -17.39
C HIS A 145 3.45 28.33 -16.09
N PHE A 146 4.65 27.93 -15.65
CA PHE A 146 4.83 27.30 -14.33
C PHE A 146 5.40 28.36 -13.40
N GLU A 147 4.57 28.87 -12.49
CA GLU A 147 5.02 29.62 -11.33
C GLU A 147 5.50 28.61 -10.27
N HIS A 148 6.80 28.68 -9.99
CA HIS A 148 7.42 28.17 -8.77
C HIS A 148 7.29 29.26 -7.71
N GLU A 149 6.55 28.99 -6.63
CA GLU A 149 6.69 29.72 -5.36
C GLU A 149 7.50 28.85 -4.39
N PRO A 150 8.46 29.44 -3.66
CA PRO A 150 9.28 28.71 -2.71
C PRO A 150 8.55 28.63 -1.35
N HIS A 151 8.65 27.49 -0.67
CA HIS A 151 8.39 27.41 0.76
C HIS A 151 9.66 26.98 1.47
N GLU A 152 9.98 27.78 2.50
CA GLU A 152 11.15 27.80 3.37
C GLU A 152 11.46 26.46 4.06
#